data_AF-A0A8S9WJ78-F1
#
_entry.id   AF-A0A8S9WJ78-F1
#
_cell.length_a   1.000
_cell.length_b   1.000
_cell.length_c   1.000
_cell.angle_alpha   90.00
_cell.angle_beta   90.00
_cell.angle_gamma   90.00
#
_symmetry.space_group_name_H-M   'P 1'
#
loop_
_entity.id
_entity.type
_entity.pdbx_description
1 polymer ?
#
loop_
_entity_poly.entity_id
_entity_poly.type
_entity_poly.pdbx_seq_one_letter_code
_entity_poly.pdbx_strand_id
1 'polypeptide(L)'
;MPNWLVRLKGEKFDLEDLPSLLRSPELNVIEENGSYYLKSSDFDSLSLADEVRESAIAIIDMLNGAMKLHIHNFRGVFEDGVTLIKEEGSRPHYAYLRGSITARSKTSANLTATTSKGTQQIAPRPSNVESWLNLAKDDKAVADALHFFRENTWINLYKVYEIIIDDVGKKDVIIRNGWVTKKGLRRFTQTAQSRAALGDAARHACNKPPPPPQPMPFHEAESLIRGVLLSWFHSKA
;
A
#
# COMPACT_ATOMS: atom_id res chain seq x y z
N MET A 1 25.38 16.76 -0.02
CA MET A 1 24.35 16.09 -0.86
C MET A 1 23.06 16.88 -0.70
N PRO A 2 22.23 17.04 -1.74
CA PRO A 2 20.96 17.75 -1.62
C PRO A 2 20.05 17.00 -0.64
N ASN A 3 19.49 17.69 0.34
CA ASN A 3 18.60 17.08 1.34
C ASN A 3 17.15 17.41 0.96
N TRP A 4 16.52 16.50 0.23
CA TRP A 4 15.14 16.64 -0.25
C TRP A 4 14.13 16.07 0.76
N LEU A 5 13.05 16.82 0.97
CA LEU A 5 11.87 16.39 1.70
C LEU A 5 10.63 16.49 0.80
N VAL A 6 9.78 15.47 0.83
CA VAL A 6 8.49 15.51 0.14
C VAL A 6 7.37 15.57 1.16
N ARG A 7 6.59 16.65 1.14
CA ARG A 7 5.49 16.86 2.08
C ARG A 7 4.32 15.95 1.71
N LEU A 8 3.83 15.22 2.70
CA LEU A 8 2.69 14.33 2.60
C LEU A 8 1.42 15.03 3.08
N LYS A 9 0.32 14.78 2.36
CA LYS A 9 -1.04 15.13 2.74
C LYS A 9 -1.93 13.91 2.68
N GLY A 10 -3.00 13.97 3.45
CA GLY A 10 -3.95 12.89 3.63
C GLY A 10 -4.78 13.15 4.87
N GLU A 11 -5.51 12.15 5.31
CA GLU A 11 -6.21 12.25 6.60
C GLU A 11 -5.19 12.20 7.74
N LYS A 12 -5.39 13.03 8.77
CA LYS A 12 -4.48 13.11 9.92
C LYS A 12 -4.18 11.74 10.54
N PHE A 13 -5.21 10.91 10.68
CA PHE A 13 -5.07 9.55 11.22
C PHE A 13 -4.13 8.67 10.36
N ASP A 14 -4.26 8.75 9.04
CA ASP A 14 -3.43 7.96 8.13
C ASP A 14 -1.97 8.43 8.12
N LEU A 15 -1.73 9.72 8.37
CA LEU A 15 -0.39 10.31 8.47
C LEU A 15 0.32 9.97 9.79
N GLU A 16 -0.39 10.00 10.91
CA GLU A 16 0.15 9.77 12.28
C GLU A 16 0.77 8.37 12.46
N ASP A 17 0.27 7.36 11.73
CA ASP A 17 0.81 6.01 11.80
C ASP A 17 2.19 5.87 11.11
N LEU A 18 2.47 6.67 10.07
CA LEU A 18 3.62 6.49 9.17
C LEU A 18 4.99 6.59 9.85
N PRO A 19 5.29 7.58 10.72
CA PRO A 19 6.61 7.65 11.38
C PRO A 19 6.91 6.43 12.25
N SER A 20 5.86 5.80 12.80
CA SER A 20 6.03 4.60 13.62
C SER A 20 6.27 3.34 12.79
N LEU A 21 5.85 3.33 11.52
CA LEU A 21 5.94 2.19 10.62
C LEU A 21 7.15 2.25 9.68
N LEU A 22 7.64 3.45 9.34
CA LEU A 22 8.75 3.68 8.41
C LEU A 22 9.91 4.37 9.13
N ARG A 23 10.89 3.58 9.59
CA ARG A 23 12.03 4.01 10.42
C ARG A 23 13.38 3.76 9.75
N SER A 24 13.41 3.10 8.59
CA SER A 24 14.66 2.83 7.88
C SER A 24 15.36 4.11 7.42
N PRO A 25 16.71 4.18 7.43
CA PRO A 25 17.45 5.29 6.84
C PRO A 25 17.12 5.52 5.37
N GLU A 26 16.87 4.45 4.62
CA GLU A 26 16.60 4.45 3.19
C GLU A 26 15.20 4.99 2.85
N LEU A 27 14.24 4.84 3.77
CA LEU A 27 12.87 5.30 3.63
C LEU A 27 12.23 5.54 5.00
N ASN A 28 11.93 6.79 5.32
CA ASN A 28 11.26 7.15 6.57
C ASN A 28 10.31 8.33 6.39
N VAL A 29 9.42 8.51 7.37
CA VAL A 29 8.53 9.66 7.46
C VAL A 29 8.79 10.39 8.77
N ILE A 30 8.97 11.71 8.69
CA ILE A 30 9.16 12.57 9.85
C ILE A 30 8.02 13.57 9.99
N GLU A 31 7.72 13.98 11.22
CA GLU A 31 6.82 15.10 11.50
C GLU A 31 7.65 16.34 11.86
N GLU A 32 7.44 17.44 11.13
CA GLU A 32 7.98 18.77 11.44
C GLU A 32 6.85 19.80 11.43
N ASN A 33 6.68 20.53 12.53
CA ASN A 33 5.69 21.61 12.67
C ASN A 33 4.25 21.20 12.25
N GLY A 34 3.83 19.98 12.62
CA GLY A 34 2.51 19.44 12.29
C GLY A 34 2.32 19.04 10.82
N SER A 35 3.39 18.99 10.03
CA SER A 35 3.42 18.46 8.66
C SER A 35 4.28 17.21 8.60
N TYR A 36 3.90 16.29 7.73
CA TYR A 36 4.60 15.02 7.55
C TYR A 36 5.44 15.07 6.28
N TYR A 37 6.66 14.53 6.33
CA TYR A 37 7.61 14.56 5.22
C TYR A 37 8.20 13.18 4.99
N LEU A 38 8.13 12.73 3.74
CA LEU A 38 8.81 11.54 3.24
C LEU A 38 10.27 11.86 2.96
N LYS A 39 11.17 11.00 3.43
CA LYS A 39 12.60 10.98 3.12
C LYS A 39 12.94 9.65 2.47
N SER A 40 13.73 9.69 1.41
CA SER A 40 14.23 8.50 0.73
C SER A 40 15.66 8.73 0.25
N SER A 41 16.50 7.70 0.35
CA SER A 41 17.84 7.70 -0.26
C SER A 41 17.77 7.81 -1.78
N ASP A 42 16.64 7.44 -2.38
CA ASP A 42 16.41 7.55 -3.83
C ASP A 42 16.48 9.01 -4.31
N PHE A 43 16.30 9.98 -3.39
CA PHE A 43 16.36 11.41 -3.70
C PHE A 43 17.80 11.96 -3.70
N ASP A 44 18.77 11.27 -3.09
CA ASP A 44 20.11 11.80 -2.85
C ASP A 44 20.90 12.08 -4.15
N SER A 45 20.56 11.34 -5.21
CA SER A 45 21.16 11.48 -6.54
C SER A 45 20.43 12.49 -7.45
N LEU A 46 19.27 12.99 -7.02
CA LEU A 46 18.40 13.84 -7.83
C LEU A 46 18.69 15.33 -7.58
N SER A 47 18.60 16.12 -8.64
CA SER A 47 18.94 17.55 -8.60
C SER A 47 17.75 18.46 -8.90
N LEU A 48 16.72 17.95 -9.57
CA LEU A 48 15.52 18.69 -9.93
C LEU A 48 14.33 18.31 -9.05
N ALA A 49 13.55 19.30 -8.65
CA ALA A 49 12.37 19.09 -7.81
C ALA A 49 11.32 18.18 -8.47
N ASP A 50 11.17 18.25 -9.79
CA ASP A 50 10.23 17.42 -10.54
C ASP A 50 10.68 15.95 -10.59
N GLU A 51 11.98 15.67 -10.73
CA GLU A 51 12.53 14.30 -10.64
C GLU A 51 12.27 13.70 -9.25
N VAL A 52 12.49 14.48 -8.19
CA VAL A 52 12.20 14.08 -6.81
C VAL A 52 10.71 13.80 -6.64
N ARG A 53 9.86 14.65 -7.20
CA ARG A 53 8.41 14.46 -7.14
C ARG A 53 7.97 13.18 -7.85
N GLU A 54 8.46 12.90 -9.05
CA GLU A 54 8.14 11.68 -9.79
C GLU A 54 8.59 10.42 -9.04
N SER A 55 9.82 10.43 -8.51
CA SER A 55 10.32 9.36 -7.65
C SER A 55 9.44 9.17 -6.41
N ALA A 56 9.05 10.26 -5.75
CA ALA A 56 8.20 10.22 -4.58
C ALA A 56 6.79 9.70 -4.87
N ILE A 57 6.20 10.03 -6.03
CA ILE A 57 4.88 9.50 -6.45
C ILE A 57 4.94 7.98 -6.54
N ALA A 58 6.00 7.42 -7.15
CA ALA A 58 6.16 5.97 -7.24
C ALA A 58 6.28 5.30 -5.86
N ILE A 59 7.06 5.90 -4.95
CA ILE A 59 7.20 5.44 -3.57
C ILE A 59 5.85 5.52 -2.81
N ILE A 60 5.12 6.64 -2.95
CA ILE A 60 3.84 6.87 -2.29
C ILE A 60 2.77 5.90 -2.79
N ASP A 61 2.76 5.56 -4.08
CA ASP A 61 1.85 4.56 -4.63
C ASP A 61 2.07 3.17 -4.00
N MET A 62 3.33 2.75 -3.85
CA MET A 62 3.68 1.50 -3.17
C MET A 62 3.32 1.56 -1.68
N LEU A 63 3.62 2.68 -1.02
CA LEU A 63 3.26 2.93 0.38
C LEU A 63 1.75 2.83 0.59
N ASN A 64 0.96 3.43 -0.29
CA ASN A 64 -0.49 3.37 -0.21
C ASN A 64 -1.02 1.94 -0.32
N GLY A 65 -0.45 1.13 -1.21
CA GLY A 65 -0.76 -0.30 -1.31
C GLY A 65 -0.41 -1.08 -0.03
N ALA A 66 0.81 -0.89 0.48
CA ALA A 66 1.30 -1.57 1.69
C ALA A 66 0.50 -1.17 2.93
N MET A 67 0.18 0.12 3.08
CA MET A 67 -0.64 0.65 4.17
C MET A 67 -2.08 0.18 4.06
N LYS A 68 -2.66 0.09 2.85
CA LYS A 68 -4.00 -0.49 2.65
C LYS A 68 -4.05 -1.97 3.06
N LEU A 69 -2.97 -2.71 2.80
CA LEU A 69 -2.80 -4.09 3.23
C LEU A 69 -2.67 -4.21 4.76
N HIS A 70 -1.95 -3.29 5.39
CA HIS A 70 -1.77 -3.24 6.84
C HIS A 70 -3.05 -2.80 7.58
N ILE A 71 -3.65 -1.70 7.13
CA ILE A 71 -4.80 -1.01 7.71
C ILE A 71 -5.92 -0.94 6.67
N HIS A 72 -6.94 -1.78 6.83
CA HIS A 72 -8.04 -1.94 5.88
C HIS A 72 -8.72 -0.62 5.47
N ASN A 73 -8.89 0.32 6.42
CA ASN A 73 -9.56 1.59 6.19
C ASN A 73 -8.64 2.79 5.91
N PHE A 74 -7.37 2.54 5.60
CA PHE A 74 -6.45 3.54 5.07
C PHE A 74 -7.00 4.13 3.77
N ARG A 75 -6.93 5.46 3.61
CA ARG A 75 -7.45 6.19 2.43
C ARG A 75 -6.36 6.64 1.47
N GLY A 76 -5.11 6.54 1.87
CA GLY A 76 -4.00 7.00 1.06
C GLY A 76 -3.47 8.34 1.53
N VAL A 77 -2.19 8.54 1.25
CA VAL A 77 -1.52 9.83 1.32
C VAL A 77 -1.03 10.20 -0.07
N PHE A 78 -0.76 11.48 -0.29
CA PHE A 78 -0.25 12.01 -1.55
C PHE A 78 0.77 13.11 -1.28
N GLU A 79 1.59 13.40 -2.28
CA GLU A 79 2.54 14.51 -2.23
C GLU A 79 1.83 15.84 -2.53
N ASP A 80 2.14 16.89 -1.77
CA ASP A 80 1.66 18.24 -2.06
C ASP A 80 2.78 19.29 -2.10
N GLY A 81 4.03 18.86 -1.94
CA GLY A 81 5.18 19.73 -2.05
C GLY A 81 6.52 19.02 -1.97
N VAL A 82 7.53 19.62 -2.61
CA VAL A 82 8.94 19.22 -2.51
C VAL A 82 9.73 20.37 -1.90
N THR A 83 10.64 20.06 -0.98
CA THR A 83 11.48 21.03 -0.28
C THR A 83 12.93 20.60 -0.34
N LEU A 84 13.82 21.49 -0.79
CA LEU A 84 15.27 21.30 -0.64
C LEU A 84 15.73 21.99 0.63
N ILE A 85 16.41 21.28 1.52
CA ILE A 85 17.10 21.88 2.67
C ILE A 85 18.51 22.26 2.23
N LYS A 86 18.80 23.56 2.17
CA LYS A 86 20.16 24.07 1.95
C LYS A 86 20.86 24.34 3.28
N GLU A 87 22.19 24.23 3.30
CA GLU A 87 23.03 24.45 4.50
C GLU A 87 22.91 25.87 5.08
N GLU A 88 22.59 26.86 4.24
CA GLU A 88 22.40 28.28 4.64
C GLU A 88 21.01 28.59 5.23
N GLY A 89 20.21 27.58 5.56
CA GLY A 89 18.88 27.75 6.17
C GLY A 89 17.75 28.16 5.22
N SER A 90 18.03 28.42 3.94
CA SER A 90 16.99 28.63 2.94
C SER A 90 16.34 27.30 2.52
N ARG A 91 15.00 27.27 2.55
CA ARG A 91 14.16 26.13 2.14
C ARG A 91 13.31 26.53 0.94
N PRO A 92 13.81 26.45 -0.31
CA PRO A 92 12.93 26.64 -1.46
C PRO A 92 11.84 25.54 -1.46
N HIS A 93 10.58 25.99 -1.51
CA HIS A 93 9.40 25.15 -1.47
C HIS A 93 8.70 25.15 -2.83
N TYR A 94 8.48 23.96 -3.39
CA TYR A 94 7.73 23.76 -4.62
C TYR A 94 6.40 23.13 -4.24
N ALA A 95 5.31 23.89 -4.33
CA ALA A 95 3.97 23.43 -3.95
C ALA A 95 3.22 22.85 -5.14
N TYR A 96 2.53 21.72 -4.93
CA TYR A 96 1.71 21.05 -5.93
C TYR A 96 0.31 20.84 -5.34
N LEU A 97 -0.74 21.31 -6.03
CA LEU A 97 -2.12 21.23 -5.54
C LEU A 97 -2.80 19.94 -6.02
N ARG A 98 -3.22 19.08 -5.09
CA ARG A 98 -4.06 17.90 -5.36
C ARG A 98 -5.03 17.65 -4.20
N GLY A 99 -6.31 17.43 -4.50
CA GLY A 99 -7.27 16.73 -3.62
C GLY A 99 -8.04 17.53 -2.55
N SER A 100 -9.13 16.90 -2.06
CA SER A 100 -10.02 17.35 -0.98
C SER A 100 -9.80 16.50 0.28
N ILE A 101 -9.83 17.12 1.48
CA ILE A 101 -9.59 16.45 2.78
C ILE A 101 -10.92 16.06 3.44
N THR A 102 -11.03 14.83 3.94
CA THR A 102 -12.11 14.38 4.85
C THR A 102 -11.55 13.97 6.21
N ALA A 103 -12.30 14.20 7.30
CA ALA A 103 -11.84 13.91 8.67
C ALA A 103 -12.54 12.67 9.27
N ARG A 104 -11.78 11.79 9.94
CA ARG A 104 -12.28 10.60 10.66
C ARG A 104 -11.68 10.53 12.07
N SER A 105 -12.34 9.81 12.99
CA SER A 105 -11.92 9.57 14.38
C SER A 105 -11.86 8.07 14.69
N LYS A 106 -10.93 7.65 15.56
CA LYS A 106 -10.73 6.27 16.03
C LYS A 106 -10.33 6.23 17.50
N THR A 107 -10.64 5.12 18.16
CA THR A 107 -10.14 4.77 19.49
C THR A 107 -9.07 3.68 19.33
N SER A 108 -7.81 3.96 19.68
CA SER A 108 -6.74 2.95 19.73
C SER A 108 -6.48 2.54 21.18
N ALA A 109 -6.35 1.23 21.42
CA ALA A 109 -5.86 0.69 22.68
C ALA A 109 -4.41 0.25 22.46
N ASN A 110 -3.46 1.03 22.97
CA ASN A 110 -2.05 0.65 22.95
C ASN A 110 -1.82 -0.39 24.06
N LEU A 111 -1.54 -1.64 23.68
CA LEU A 111 -1.08 -2.68 24.61
C LEU A 111 0.42 -2.53 24.81
N THR A 112 0.82 -1.99 25.96
CA THR A 112 2.22 -1.97 26.40
C THR A 112 2.52 -3.28 27.14
N ALA A 113 3.41 -4.10 26.60
CA ALA A 113 3.94 -5.27 27.30
C ALA A 113 5.11 -4.85 28.19
N THR A 114 4.90 -4.78 29.51
CA THR A 114 5.96 -4.54 30.49
C THR A 114 6.59 -5.88 30.90
N THR A 115 7.82 -6.17 30.47
CA THR A 115 8.57 -7.34 30.94
C THR A 115 9.37 -7.01 32.22
N SER A 116 9.53 -7.98 33.11
CA SER A 116 10.10 -7.85 34.46
C SER A 116 11.61 -7.58 34.57
N LYS A 117 12.32 -7.24 33.48
CA LYS A 117 13.80 -7.13 33.47
C LYS A 117 14.36 -5.76 33.02
N GLY A 118 13.56 -4.70 33.08
CA GLY A 118 14.00 -3.36 32.69
C GLY A 118 13.92 -3.12 31.18
N THR A 119 13.88 -1.84 30.81
CA THR A 119 13.68 -1.36 29.43
C THR A 119 14.90 -1.67 28.58
N GLN A 120 14.89 -2.80 27.86
CA GLN A 120 15.81 -2.99 26.74
C GLN A 120 15.16 -2.41 25.49
N GLN A 121 15.85 -1.46 24.85
CA GLN A 121 15.48 -0.98 23.52
C GLN A 121 15.76 -2.12 22.54
N ILE A 122 14.75 -2.96 22.31
CA ILE A 122 14.77 -3.95 21.23
C ILE A 122 14.91 -3.12 19.96
N ALA A 123 15.99 -3.33 19.20
CA ALA A 123 16.14 -2.74 17.87
C ALA A 123 14.83 -3.02 17.11
N PRO A 124 14.12 -1.98 16.61
CA PRO A 124 12.78 -2.18 16.09
C PRO A 124 12.87 -3.14 14.90
N ARG A 125 12.22 -4.29 15.02
CA ARG A 125 12.00 -5.19 13.88
C ARG A 125 11.29 -4.35 12.81
N PRO A 126 11.73 -4.37 11.54
CA PRO A 126 11.07 -3.62 10.50
C PRO A 126 9.59 -3.98 10.48
N SER A 127 8.73 -2.98 10.32
CA SER A 127 7.31 -3.23 10.24
C SER A 127 7.01 -4.14 9.05
N ASN A 128 5.87 -4.83 9.07
CA ASN A 128 5.44 -5.58 7.88
C ASN A 128 5.36 -4.67 6.64
N VAL A 129 4.99 -3.40 6.84
CA VAL A 129 4.94 -2.38 5.78
C VAL A 129 6.33 -2.15 5.17
N GLU A 130 7.36 -1.91 5.99
CA GLU A 130 8.74 -1.77 5.48
C GLU A 130 9.22 -3.01 4.74
N SER A 131 8.92 -4.19 5.28
CA SER A 131 9.30 -5.45 4.65
C SER A 131 8.66 -5.61 3.27
N TRP A 132 7.38 -5.23 3.11
CA TRP A 132 6.69 -5.28 1.82
C TRP A 132 7.19 -4.21 0.85
N LEU A 133 7.56 -3.02 1.34
CA LEU A 133 8.13 -1.97 0.50
C LEU A 133 9.51 -2.35 -0.02
N ASN A 134 10.36 -2.94 0.83
CA ASN A 134 11.65 -3.47 0.39
C ASN A 134 11.47 -4.59 -0.64
N LEU A 135 10.53 -5.51 -0.41
CA LEU A 135 10.22 -6.55 -1.39
C LEU A 135 9.72 -5.95 -2.72
N ALA A 136 8.91 -4.89 -2.69
CA ALA A 136 8.42 -4.19 -3.89
C ALA A 136 9.53 -3.46 -4.66
N LYS A 137 10.58 -2.99 -3.98
CA LYS A 137 11.74 -2.37 -4.64
C LYS A 137 12.48 -3.37 -5.54
N ASP A 138 12.58 -4.62 -5.10
CA ASP A 138 13.35 -5.67 -5.79
C ASP A 138 12.48 -6.56 -6.71
N ASP A 139 11.16 -6.60 -6.49
CA ASP A 139 10.22 -7.46 -7.21
C ASP A 139 9.10 -6.64 -7.87
N LYS A 140 9.15 -6.54 -9.19
CA LYS A 140 8.16 -5.80 -9.99
C LYS A 140 6.74 -6.34 -9.83
N ALA A 141 6.54 -7.66 -9.72
CA ALA A 141 5.22 -8.23 -9.54
C ALA A 141 4.63 -7.79 -8.20
N VAL A 142 5.47 -7.72 -7.15
CA VAL A 142 5.07 -7.22 -5.83
C VAL A 142 4.71 -5.73 -5.89
N ALA A 143 5.51 -4.92 -6.58
CA ALA A 143 5.19 -3.50 -6.80
C ALA A 143 3.84 -3.30 -7.53
N ASP A 144 3.61 -4.03 -8.63
CA ASP A 144 2.37 -3.97 -9.40
C ASP A 144 1.16 -4.45 -8.56
N ALA A 145 1.34 -5.49 -7.74
CA ALA A 145 0.29 -5.98 -6.85
C ALA A 145 -0.09 -4.93 -5.78
N LEU A 146 0.88 -4.29 -5.13
CA LEU A 146 0.63 -3.19 -4.19
C LEU A 146 -0.03 -2.01 -4.88
N HIS A 147 0.44 -1.64 -6.08
CA HIS A 147 -0.14 -0.59 -6.88
C HIS A 147 -1.64 -0.85 -7.07
N PHE A 148 -2.06 -1.99 -7.63
CA PHE A 148 -3.49 -2.23 -7.82
C PHE A 148 -4.25 -2.39 -6.50
N PHE A 149 -3.65 -2.98 -5.47
CA PHE A 149 -4.32 -3.19 -4.18
C PHE A 149 -4.67 -1.88 -3.45
N ARG A 150 -3.95 -0.78 -3.71
CA ARG A 150 -4.19 0.54 -3.07
C ARG A 150 -5.62 1.04 -3.27
N GLU A 151 -6.22 0.70 -4.41
CA GLU A 151 -7.61 1.00 -4.74
C GLU A 151 -8.42 -0.30 -4.78
N ASN A 152 -9.17 -0.56 -3.72
CA ASN A 152 -9.95 -1.78 -3.57
C ASN A 152 -11.25 -1.72 -4.42
N THR A 153 -11.09 -1.88 -5.74
CA THR A 153 -12.20 -2.09 -6.67
C THR A 153 -12.23 -3.53 -7.16
N TRP A 154 -13.37 -4.02 -7.65
CA TRP A 154 -13.46 -5.37 -8.22
C TRP A 154 -12.43 -5.62 -9.33
N ILE A 155 -12.22 -4.62 -10.20
CA ILE A 155 -11.25 -4.68 -11.29
C ILE A 155 -9.84 -4.82 -10.74
N ASN A 156 -9.48 -4.01 -9.76
CA ASN A 156 -8.13 -4.02 -9.20
C ASN A 156 -7.86 -5.27 -8.36
N LEU A 157 -8.83 -5.75 -7.58
CA LEU A 157 -8.73 -7.05 -6.88
C LEU A 157 -8.50 -8.20 -7.88
N TYR A 158 -9.12 -8.14 -9.06
CA TYR A 158 -8.88 -9.13 -10.10
C TYR A 158 -7.46 -9.02 -10.68
N LYS A 159 -6.96 -7.80 -10.92
CA LYS A 159 -5.59 -7.58 -11.40
C LYS A 159 -4.55 -8.09 -10.41
N VAL A 160 -4.74 -7.85 -9.11
CA VAL A 160 -3.88 -8.42 -8.06
C VAL A 160 -3.86 -9.94 -8.14
N TYR A 161 -5.03 -10.57 -8.29
CA TYR A 161 -5.12 -12.01 -8.54
C TYR A 161 -4.33 -12.44 -9.79
N GLU A 162 -4.48 -11.76 -10.92
CA GLU A 162 -3.79 -12.10 -12.17
C GLU A 162 -2.27 -12.01 -12.03
N ILE A 163 -1.76 -10.96 -11.39
CA ILE A 163 -0.33 -10.77 -11.12
C ILE A 163 0.22 -11.94 -10.30
N ILE A 164 -0.47 -12.32 -9.23
CA ILE A 164 -0.04 -13.45 -8.38
C ILE A 164 -0.05 -14.74 -9.19
N ILE A 165 -1.05 -14.97 -10.06
CA ILE A 165 -1.11 -16.18 -10.88
C ILE A 165 0.00 -16.24 -11.91
N ASP A 166 0.33 -15.11 -12.53
CA ASP A 166 1.40 -15.01 -13.51
C ASP A 166 2.76 -15.30 -12.84
N ASP A 167 3.03 -14.67 -11.68
CA ASP A 167 4.26 -14.84 -10.91
C ASP A 167 4.46 -16.28 -10.42
N VAL A 168 3.41 -16.94 -9.91
CA VAL A 168 3.48 -18.35 -9.48
C VAL A 168 3.28 -19.35 -10.63
N GLY A 169 3.08 -18.86 -11.85
CA GLY A 169 2.90 -19.62 -13.09
C GLY A 169 1.51 -20.23 -13.33
N LYS A 170 0.73 -20.59 -12.29
CA LYS A 170 -0.66 -21.08 -12.45
C LYS A 170 -1.49 -21.06 -11.17
N LYS A 171 -2.81 -20.91 -11.32
CA LYS A 171 -3.79 -20.92 -10.22
C LYS A 171 -3.81 -22.18 -9.35
N ASP A 172 -3.42 -23.33 -9.88
CA ASP A 172 -3.39 -24.56 -9.07
C ASP A 172 -2.27 -24.54 -8.02
N VAL A 173 -1.25 -23.69 -8.18
CA VAL A 173 -0.20 -23.50 -7.17
C VAL A 173 -0.79 -22.85 -5.92
N ILE A 174 -1.53 -21.74 -6.06
CA ILE A 174 -2.12 -21.04 -4.89
C ILE A 174 -3.17 -21.89 -4.17
N ILE A 175 -3.86 -22.79 -4.88
CA ILE A 175 -4.80 -23.74 -4.27
C ILE A 175 -4.05 -24.84 -3.51
N ARG A 176 -3.01 -25.44 -4.11
CA ARG A 176 -2.21 -26.50 -3.47
C ARG A 176 -1.45 -25.99 -2.25
N ASN A 177 -0.98 -24.75 -2.29
CA ASN A 177 -0.32 -24.09 -1.16
C ASN A 177 -1.31 -23.69 -0.05
N GLY A 178 -2.61 -23.89 -0.23
CA GLY A 178 -3.62 -23.60 0.78
C GLY A 178 -3.95 -22.11 0.94
N TRP A 179 -3.49 -21.23 0.04
CA TRP A 179 -3.74 -19.80 0.13
C TRP A 179 -5.21 -19.44 -0.16
N VAL A 180 -5.88 -20.27 -0.96
CA VAL A 180 -7.32 -20.11 -1.28
C VAL A 180 -7.95 -21.46 -1.62
N THR A 181 -9.25 -21.59 -1.36
CA THR A 181 -10.00 -22.79 -1.75
C THR A 181 -10.42 -22.76 -3.23
N LYS A 182 -10.47 -23.96 -3.83
CA LYS A 182 -11.31 -24.36 -4.99
C LYS A 182 -12.50 -23.42 -5.26
N LYS A 183 -13.42 -23.51 -4.32
CA LYS A 183 -14.75 -22.92 -4.37
C LYS A 183 -14.70 -21.40 -4.21
N GLY A 184 -13.88 -20.91 -3.28
CA GLY A 184 -13.68 -19.48 -3.03
C GLY A 184 -13.16 -18.76 -4.26
N LEU A 185 -12.08 -19.27 -4.85
CA LEU A 185 -11.47 -18.67 -6.03
C LEU A 185 -12.43 -18.64 -7.22
N ARG A 186 -13.13 -19.76 -7.50
CA ARG A 186 -14.14 -19.81 -8.56
C ARG A 186 -15.26 -18.81 -8.34
N ARG A 187 -15.76 -18.68 -7.11
CA ARG A 187 -16.84 -17.73 -6.79
C ARG A 187 -16.37 -16.29 -6.97
N PHE A 188 -15.14 -15.96 -6.54
CA PHE A 188 -14.52 -14.67 -6.76
C PHE A 188 -14.43 -14.33 -8.25
N THR A 189 -13.76 -15.18 -9.05
CA THR A 189 -13.51 -14.88 -10.46
C THR A 189 -14.82 -14.78 -11.26
N GLN A 190 -15.78 -15.67 -11.00
CA GLN A 190 -17.08 -15.66 -11.67
C GLN A 190 -17.91 -14.43 -11.31
N THR A 191 -17.88 -14.00 -10.04
CA THR A 191 -18.56 -12.76 -9.62
C THR A 191 -17.92 -11.54 -10.28
N ALA A 192 -16.60 -11.40 -10.16
CA ALA A 192 -15.83 -10.26 -10.66
C ALA A 192 -15.98 -10.06 -12.18
N GLN A 193 -16.19 -11.15 -12.93
CA GLN A 193 -16.35 -11.10 -14.38
C GLN A 193 -17.80 -10.86 -14.82
N SER A 194 -18.80 -11.09 -13.97
CA SER A 194 -20.21 -11.06 -14.37
C SER A 194 -20.83 -9.67 -14.24
N ARG A 195 -21.12 -9.03 -15.38
CA ARG A 195 -21.89 -7.78 -15.43
C ARG A 195 -23.30 -7.93 -14.85
N ALA A 196 -23.91 -9.10 -14.97
CA ALA A 196 -25.20 -9.39 -14.34
C ALA A 196 -25.12 -9.37 -12.80
N ALA A 197 -23.96 -9.69 -12.21
CA ALA A 197 -23.75 -9.63 -10.76
C ALA A 197 -23.34 -8.23 -10.27
N LEU A 198 -22.49 -7.52 -11.02
CA LEU A 198 -21.79 -6.32 -10.53
C LEU A 198 -22.09 -5.04 -11.31
N GLY A 199 -22.85 -5.09 -12.40
CA GLY A 199 -23.03 -3.95 -13.29
C GLY A 199 -21.68 -3.45 -13.82
N ASP A 200 -21.46 -2.14 -13.76
CA ASP A 200 -20.27 -1.50 -14.30
C ASP A 200 -19.00 -1.75 -13.48
N ALA A 201 -19.11 -2.31 -12.27
CA ALA A 201 -17.97 -2.75 -11.48
C ALA A 201 -17.37 -4.09 -11.97
N ALA A 202 -18.05 -4.79 -12.89
CA ALA A 202 -17.53 -6.03 -13.46
C ALA A 202 -16.29 -5.77 -14.35
N ARG A 203 -15.36 -6.73 -14.36
CA ARG A 203 -14.19 -6.72 -15.25
C ARG A 203 -14.58 -6.64 -16.72
N HIS A 204 -15.67 -7.30 -17.11
CA HIS A 204 -16.13 -7.35 -18.50
C HIS A 204 -17.39 -6.52 -18.69
N ALA A 205 -17.39 -5.72 -19.75
CA ALA A 205 -18.57 -4.96 -20.17
C ALA A 205 -19.66 -5.82 -20.83
N CYS A 206 -19.38 -7.09 -21.15
CA CYS A 206 -20.33 -7.99 -21.81
C CYS A 206 -21.03 -8.93 -20.81
N ASN A 207 -22.27 -9.34 -21.12
CA ASN A 207 -23.08 -10.22 -20.29
C ASN A 207 -22.77 -11.72 -20.45
N LYS A 208 -21.60 -12.08 -20.99
CA LYS A 208 -21.26 -13.48 -21.31
C LYS A 208 -21.05 -14.38 -20.09
N PRO A 209 -20.23 -14.01 -19.08
CA PRO A 209 -20.05 -14.88 -17.92
C PRO A 209 -21.30 -14.84 -17.03
N PRO A 210 -22.02 -15.97 -16.85
CA PRO A 210 -23.19 -16.00 -16.00
C PRO A 210 -22.79 -15.76 -14.54
N PRO A 211 -23.64 -15.09 -13.74
CA PRO A 211 -23.36 -14.91 -12.33
C PRO A 211 -23.37 -16.27 -11.62
N PRO A 212 -22.57 -16.45 -10.54
CA PRO A 212 -22.73 -17.63 -9.70
C PRO A 212 -24.08 -17.55 -8.96
N PRO A 213 -24.64 -18.69 -8.48
CA PRO A 213 -25.90 -18.69 -7.73
C PRO A 213 -25.89 -17.79 -6.49
N GLN A 214 -24.70 -17.61 -5.89
CA GLN A 214 -24.46 -16.70 -4.78
C GLN A 214 -23.23 -15.85 -5.13
N PRO A 215 -23.44 -14.66 -5.72
CA PRO A 215 -22.37 -13.68 -5.95
C PRO A 215 -21.62 -13.36 -4.66
N MET A 216 -20.30 -13.22 -4.76
CA MET A 216 -19.46 -12.87 -3.62
C MET A 216 -19.65 -11.40 -3.25
N PRO A 217 -19.97 -11.07 -1.99
CA PRO A 217 -19.97 -9.68 -1.52
C PRO A 217 -18.57 -9.07 -1.61
N PHE A 218 -18.50 -7.75 -1.83
CA PHE A 218 -17.22 -7.06 -2.02
C PHE A 218 -16.24 -7.24 -0.86
N HIS A 219 -16.71 -7.15 0.39
CA HIS A 219 -15.85 -7.35 1.57
C HIS A 219 -15.27 -8.78 1.66
N GLU A 220 -16.01 -9.79 1.19
CA GLU A 220 -15.49 -11.16 1.11
C GLU A 220 -14.43 -11.30 0.02
N ALA A 221 -14.62 -10.62 -1.12
CA ALA A 221 -13.64 -10.59 -2.20
C ALA A 221 -12.34 -9.90 -1.77
N GLU A 222 -12.45 -8.76 -1.10
CA GLU A 222 -11.32 -8.04 -0.55
C GLU A 222 -10.58 -8.90 0.48
N SER A 223 -11.28 -9.52 1.43
CA SER A 223 -10.69 -10.42 2.43
C SER A 223 -9.97 -11.62 1.79
N LEU A 224 -10.59 -12.24 0.78
CA LEU A 224 -10.01 -13.36 0.05
C LEU A 224 -8.70 -12.95 -0.65
N ILE A 225 -8.72 -11.87 -1.42
CA ILE A 225 -7.55 -11.41 -2.17
C ILE A 225 -6.46 -10.90 -1.25
N ARG A 226 -6.81 -10.21 -0.17
CA ARG A 226 -5.87 -9.80 0.89
C ARG A 226 -5.16 -11.00 1.50
N GLY A 227 -5.90 -12.08 1.81
CA GLY A 227 -5.32 -13.31 2.36
C GLY A 227 -4.35 -14.00 1.39
N VAL A 228 -4.71 -14.07 0.11
CA VAL A 228 -3.83 -14.61 -0.95
C VAL A 228 -2.58 -13.75 -1.10
N LEU A 229 -2.72 -12.43 -1.13
CA LEU A 229 -1.61 -11.47 -1.25
C LEU A 229 -0.61 -11.63 -0.09
N LEU A 230 -1.10 -11.69 1.16
CA LEU A 230 -0.25 -11.91 2.34
C LEU A 230 0.47 -13.26 2.30
N SER A 231 -0.22 -14.32 1.87
CA SER A 231 0.38 -15.66 1.78
C SER A 231 1.48 -15.70 0.72
N TRP A 232 1.27 -15.01 -0.40
CA TRP A 232 2.25 -14.90 -1.47
C TRP A 232 3.48 -14.07 -1.03
N PHE A 233 3.28 -12.92 -0.36
CA PHE A 233 4.39 -12.16 0.22
C PHE A 233 5.21 -12.98 1.21
N HIS A 234 4.54 -13.77 2.06
CA HIS A 234 5.25 -14.65 2.99
C HIS A 234 6.07 -15.73 2.27
N SER A 235 5.64 -16.19 1.10
CA SER A 235 6.39 -17.18 0.31
C SER A 235 7.63 -16.64 -0.40
N LYS A 236 7.77 -15.31 -0.49
CA LYS A 236 8.92 -14.61 -1.10
C LYS A 236 9.97 -14.16 -0.06
N ALA A 237 9.67 -14.30 1.23
CA ALA A 237 10.53 -13.90 2.34
C ALA A 237 11.31 -15.09 2.92
#